data_AF-A0A565BPS4-F1
#
_entry.id   AF-A0A565BPS4-F1
#
_cell.length_a   1.000
_cell.length_b   1.000
_cell.length_c   1.000
_cell.angle_alpha   90.00
_cell.angle_beta   90.00
_cell.angle_gamma   90.00
#
_symmetry.space_group_name_H-M   'P 1'
#
loop_
_entity.id
_entity.type
_entity.pdbx_description
1 polymer ?
#
loop_
_entity_poly.entity_id
_entity_poly.type
_entity_poly.pdbx_seq_one_letter_code
_entity_poly.pdbx_strand_id
1 'polypeptide(L)'
;MEKFLIRNPGIRLEWGTCTDMAKAYLKTGSTEKALAMLHRTEQLVDAASRKSAYEALMILYGEVREREEVFRIWELHKNTDQSNDGYRCVLSSLLTLGDTAGAEVIYREWELGCLPFDARIPNTLVSGYNDMGMERRLRN
;
A
#
# COMPACT_ATOMS: atom_id res chain seq x y z
N MET A 1 16.39 -12.56 11.08
CA MET A 1 16.44 -12.65 9.61
C MET A 1 17.61 -11.85 9.04
N GLU A 2 17.81 -10.59 9.43
CA GLU A 2 19.00 -9.80 9.03
C GLU A 2 20.35 -10.50 9.31
N LYS A 3 20.51 -11.11 10.50
CA LYS A 3 21.71 -11.90 10.85
C LYS A 3 21.97 -13.09 9.91
N PHE A 4 20.93 -13.62 9.25
CA PHE A 4 21.05 -14.72 8.30
C PHE A 4 21.55 -14.24 6.94
N LEU A 5 21.08 -13.06 6.49
CA LEU A 5 21.51 -12.43 5.25
C LEU A 5 22.96 -11.96 5.34
N ILE A 6 23.37 -11.39 6.48
CA ILE A 6 24.77 -11.01 6.77
C ILE A 6 25.71 -12.23 6.69
N ARG A 7 25.22 -13.42 7.07
CA ARG A 7 25.98 -14.67 7.01
C ARG A 7 26.03 -15.31 5.61
N ASN A 8 25.23 -14.84 4.66
CA ASN A 8 25.12 -15.42 3.32
C ASN A 8 25.17 -14.33 2.24
N PRO A 9 26.35 -13.74 1.98
CA PRO A 9 26.50 -12.59 1.08
C PRO A 9 26.18 -12.89 -0.40
N GLY A 10 26.00 -14.16 -0.78
CA GLY A 10 25.59 -14.57 -2.14
C GLY A 10 24.08 -14.54 -2.39
N ILE A 11 23.25 -14.35 -1.34
CA ILE A 11 21.80 -14.29 -1.50
C ILE A 11 21.41 -12.88 -1.95
N ARG A 12 21.01 -12.73 -3.22
CA ARG A 12 20.38 -11.50 -3.70
C ARG A 12 18.96 -11.44 -3.15
N LEU A 13 18.64 -10.36 -2.45
CA LEU A 13 17.28 -10.08 -2.02
C LEU A 13 16.47 -9.62 -3.22
N GLU A 14 15.32 -10.26 -3.41
CA GLU A 14 14.29 -9.82 -4.34
C GLU A 14 13.32 -8.88 -3.61
N TRP A 15 12.66 -8.00 -4.35
CA TRP A 15 11.70 -7.04 -3.79
C TRP A 15 10.53 -7.75 -3.08
N GLY A 16 10.12 -8.94 -3.56
CA GLY A 16 9.12 -9.78 -2.91
C GLY A 16 9.56 -10.22 -1.51
N THR A 17 10.81 -10.66 -1.35
CA THR A 17 11.37 -11.01 -0.04
C THR A 17 11.40 -9.82 0.91
N CYS A 18 11.71 -8.62 0.41
CA CYS A 18 11.66 -7.40 1.21
C CYS A 18 10.24 -7.05 1.67
N THR A 19 9.26 -7.23 0.79
CA THR A 19 7.83 -7.06 1.06
C THR A 19 7.33 -8.03 2.13
N ASP A 20 7.73 -9.30 2.06
CA ASP A 20 7.38 -10.32 3.06
C ASP A 20 8.01 -10.04 4.42
N MET A 21 9.26 -9.56 4.44
CA MET A 21 9.90 -9.12 5.67
C MET A 21 9.19 -7.90 6.28
N ALA A 22 8.77 -6.92 5.48
CA ALA A 22 8.02 -5.77 5.96
C ALA A 22 6.71 -6.21 6.65
N LYS A 23 5.95 -7.12 6.00
CA LYS A 23 4.75 -7.73 6.59
C LYS A 23 5.03 -8.46 7.89
N ALA A 24 6.12 -9.22 7.96
CA ALA A 24 6.52 -9.92 9.17
C ALA A 24 6.86 -8.95 10.32
N TYR A 25 7.57 -7.86 10.03
CA TYR A 25 7.90 -6.83 11.01
C TYR A 25 6.68 -6.04 11.48
N LEU A 26 5.73 -5.75 10.59
CA LEU A 26 4.44 -5.16 10.95
C LEU A 26 3.67 -6.04 11.94
N LYS A 27 3.61 -7.35 11.68
CA LYS A 27 2.95 -8.31 12.57
C LYS A 27 3.58 -8.39 13.96
N THR A 28 4.89 -8.12 14.07
CA THR A 28 5.60 -8.09 15.37
C THR A 28 5.67 -6.70 15.99
N GLY A 29 5.02 -5.70 15.39
CA GLY A 29 4.97 -4.32 15.88
C GLY A 29 6.24 -3.50 15.65
N SER A 30 7.16 -3.97 14.79
CA SER A 30 8.44 -3.30 14.51
C SER A 30 8.34 -2.40 13.27
N THR A 31 7.66 -1.26 13.40
CA THR A 31 7.40 -0.32 12.29
C THR A 31 8.68 0.20 11.63
N GLU A 32 9.71 0.55 12.40
CA GLU A 32 11.00 1.04 11.86
C GLU A 32 11.64 0.03 10.89
N LYS A 33 11.63 -1.25 11.27
CA LYS A 33 12.17 -2.32 10.42
C LYS A 33 11.29 -2.58 9.22
N ALA A 34 9.97 -2.48 9.37
CA ALA A 34 9.06 -2.56 8.23
C ALA A 34 9.39 -1.46 7.22
N LEU A 35 9.49 -0.20 7.66
CA LEU A 35 9.86 0.94 6.80
C LEU A 35 11.20 0.76 6.11
N ALA A 36 12.23 0.31 6.84
CA ALA A 36 13.53 0.02 6.25
C ALA A 36 13.42 -1.03 5.11
N MET A 37 12.57 -2.04 5.29
CA MET A 37 12.32 -3.03 4.26
C MET A 37 11.52 -2.49 3.07
N LEU A 38 10.54 -1.59 3.28
CA LEU A 38 9.80 -0.93 2.20
C LEU A 38 10.70 -0.06 1.33
N HIS A 39 11.56 0.77 1.94
CA HIS A 39 12.57 1.54 1.20
C HIS A 39 13.53 0.63 0.44
N ARG A 40 13.87 -0.53 1.00
CA ARG A 40 14.71 -1.51 0.30
C ARG A 40 13.98 -2.15 -0.88
N THR A 41 12.69 -2.44 -0.74
CA THR A 41 11.83 -2.89 -1.84
C THR A 41 11.90 -1.89 -3.00
N GLU A 42 11.68 -0.60 -2.75
CA GLU A 42 11.74 0.43 -3.79
C GLU A 42 13.07 0.44 -4.57
N GLN A 43 14.20 0.20 -3.91
CA GLN A 43 15.52 0.15 -4.55
C GLN A 43 15.76 -1.10 -5.41
N LEU A 44 15.02 -2.18 -5.17
CA LEU A 44 15.22 -3.49 -5.80
C LEU A 44 14.25 -3.75 -6.96
N VAL A 45 13.18 -2.96 -7.07
CA VAL A 45 12.13 -3.14 -8.06
C VAL A 45 12.65 -2.83 -9.46
N ASP A 46 12.59 -3.83 -10.34
CA ASP A 46 12.85 -3.66 -11.76
C ASP A 46 11.66 -3.02 -12.50
N ALA A 47 11.90 -2.60 -13.74
CA ALA A 47 10.87 -1.95 -14.55
C ALA A 47 9.66 -2.85 -14.85
N ALA A 48 9.85 -4.17 -14.97
CA ALA A 48 8.78 -5.11 -15.30
C ALA A 48 7.85 -5.35 -14.09
N SER A 49 8.41 -5.31 -12.88
CA SER A 49 7.69 -5.54 -11.63
C SER A 49 7.12 -4.25 -11.02
N ARG A 50 7.45 -3.09 -11.59
CA ARG A 50 7.18 -1.77 -10.99
C ARG A 50 5.72 -1.55 -10.62
N LYS A 51 4.80 -1.91 -11.51
CA LYS A 51 3.36 -1.78 -11.28
C LYS A 51 2.93 -2.54 -10.01
N SER A 52 3.16 -3.85 -9.99
CA SER A 52 2.77 -4.71 -8.86
C SER A 52 3.50 -4.37 -7.57
N ALA A 53 4.75 -3.92 -7.66
CA ALA A 53 5.49 -3.45 -6.50
C ALA A 53 4.91 -2.17 -5.91
N TYR A 54 4.51 -1.19 -6.74
CA TYR A 54 3.86 0.03 -6.26
C TYR A 54 2.48 -0.24 -5.65
N GLU A 55 1.69 -1.14 -6.23
CA GLU A 55 0.43 -1.62 -5.64
C GLU A 55 0.66 -2.20 -4.22
N ALA A 56 1.69 -3.05 -4.06
CA ALA A 56 2.06 -3.61 -2.77
C ALA A 56 2.61 -2.57 -1.79
N LEU A 57 3.44 -1.62 -2.26
CA LEU A 57 4.03 -0.56 -1.45
C LEU A 57 2.97 0.39 -0.90
N MET A 58 1.96 0.78 -1.69
CA MET A 58 0.85 1.62 -1.19
C MET A 58 0.15 0.96 0.01
N ILE A 59 -0.23 -0.32 -0.14
CA ILE A 59 -0.89 -1.08 0.94
C ILE A 59 -0.01 -1.09 2.20
N LEU A 60 1.27 -1.43 2.05
CA LEU A 60 2.17 -1.57 3.20
C LEU A 60 2.51 -0.22 3.84
N TYR A 61 2.64 0.86 3.07
CA TYR A 61 2.79 2.21 3.61
C TYR A 61 1.54 2.65 4.39
N GLY A 62 0.35 2.25 3.94
CA GLY A 62 -0.89 2.41 4.70
C GLY A 62 -0.86 1.68 6.05
N GLU A 63 -0.38 0.42 6.06
CA GLU A 63 -0.29 -0.39 7.28
C GLU A 63 0.72 0.15 8.32
N VAL A 64 1.86 0.71 7.89
CA VAL A 64 2.83 1.39 8.79
C VAL A 64 2.37 2.80 9.21
N ARG A 65 1.23 3.26 8.71
CA ARG A 65 0.63 4.58 8.97
C ARG A 65 1.34 5.78 8.35
N GLU A 66 2.05 5.60 7.23
CA GLU A 66 2.75 6.66 6.50
C GLU A 66 1.92 7.17 5.32
N ARG A 67 1.05 8.14 5.59
CA ARG A 67 0.11 8.70 4.61
C ARG A 67 0.80 9.36 3.42
N GLU A 68 1.85 10.12 3.70
CA GLU A 68 2.61 10.88 2.69
C GLU A 68 3.26 9.93 1.68
N GLU A 69 3.77 8.79 2.16
CA GLU A 69 4.37 7.76 1.30
C GLU A 69 3.33 7.04 0.44
N VAL A 70 2.11 6.81 0.96
CA VAL A 70 1.00 6.27 0.14
C VAL A 70 0.73 7.19 -1.05
N PHE A 71 0.59 8.50 -0.84
CA PHE A 71 0.38 9.45 -1.93
C PHE A 71 1.57 9.55 -2.87
N ARG A 72 2.81 9.53 -2.35
CA ARG A 72 4.02 9.56 -3.18
C ARG A 72 4.07 8.35 -4.12
N ILE A 73 3.82 7.15 -3.61
CA ILE A 73 3.80 5.93 -4.44
C ILE A 73 2.62 5.96 -5.41
N TRP A 74 1.44 6.45 -5.00
CA TRP A 74 0.28 6.59 -5.89
C TRP A 74 0.58 7.46 -7.11
N GLU A 75 1.23 8.61 -6.94
CA GLU A 75 1.61 9.47 -8.06
C GLU A 75 2.64 8.81 -8.98
N LEU A 76 3.59 8.05 -8.42
CA LEU A 76 4.53 7.25 -9.22
C LEU A 76 3.83 6.13 -10.00
N HIS A 77 2.84 5.49 -9.38
CA HIS A 77 2.02 4.46 -10.02
C HIS A 77 1.20 5.05 -11.16
N LYS A 78 0.48 6.16 -10.94
CA LYS A 78 -0.32 6.85 -11.96
C LYS A 78 0.47 7.20 -13.21
N ASN A 79 1.73 7.63 -13.05
CA ASN A 79 2.61 7.95 -14.15
C ASN A 79 3.10 6.71 -14.93
N THR A 80 3.02 5.53 -14.32
CA THR A 80 3.42 4.25 -14.94
C THR A 80 2.23 3.57 -15.60
N ASP A 81 1.12 3.44 -14.88
CA ASP A 81 -0.10 2.78 -15.34
C ASP A 81 -1.30 3.28 -14.51
N GLN A 82 -2.33 3.82 -15.17
CA GLN A 82 -3.60 4.08 -14.51
C GLN A 82 -4.48 2.83 -14.64
N SER A 83 -4.70 2.15 -13.52
CA SER A 83 -5.46 0.90 -13.49
C SER A 83 -6.44 0.87 -12.33
N ASN A 84 -7.53 0.11 -12.50
CA ASN A 84 -8.51 -0.08 -11.42
C ASN A 84 -7.87 -0.71 -10.17
N ASP A 85 -6.90 -1.61 -10.33
CA ASP A 85 -6.23 -2.24 -9.20
C ASP A 85 -5.36 -1.24 -8.43
N GLY A 86 -4.68 -0.32 -9.12
CA GLY A 86 -3.96 0.79 -8.48
C GLY A 86 -4.89 1.66 -7.64
N TYR A 87 -6.04 2.07 -8.18
CA TYR A 87 -7.06 2.83 -7.44
C TYR A 87 -7.57 2.07 -6.22
N ARG A 88 -7.82 0.76 -6.35
CA ARG A 88 -8.23 -0.08 -5.22
C ARG A 88 -7.17 -0.11 -4.12
N CYS A 89 -5.89 -0.20 -4.47
CA CYS A 89 -4.79 -0.20 -3.52
C CYS A 89 -4.67 1.13 -2.77
N VAL A 90 -4.66 2.28 -3.46
CA VAL A 90 -4.57 3.59 -2.78
C VAL A 90 -5.81 3.85 -1.91
N LEU A 91 -7.02 3.52 -2.39
CA LEU A 91 -8.25 3.68 -1.61
C LEU A 91 -8.23 2.83 -0.34
N SER A 92 -7.88 1.55 -0.47
CA SER A 92 -7.78 0.66 0.69
C SER A 92 -6.76 1.18 1.71
N SER A 93 -5.63 1.72 1.25
CA SER A 93 -4.57 2.25 2.11
C SER A 93 -5.05 3.47 2.89
N LEU A 94 -5.73 4.42 2.21
CA LEU A 94 -6.28 5.61 2.84
C LEU A 94 -7.39 5.29 3.85
N LEU A 95 -8.24 4.31 3.55
CA LEU A 95 -9.27 3.83 4.48
C LEU A 95 -8.64 3.18 5.73
N THR A 96 -7.59 2.37 5.58
CA THR A 96 -6.81 1.83 6.71
C THR A 96 -6.19 2.93 7.57
N LEU A 97 -5.77 4.04 6.97
CA LEU A 97 -5.26 5.21 7.68
C LEU A 97 -6.35 6.01 8.41
N GLY A 98 -7.63 5.77 8.09
CA GLY A 98 -8.76 6.60 8.51
C GLY A 98 -8.89 7.91 7.73
N ASP A 99 -8.16 8.08 6.62
CA ASP A 99 -8.22 9.26 5.76
C ASP A 99 -9.38 9.16 4.76
N THR A 100 -10.60 9.30 5.26
CA THR A 100 -11.81 9.28 4.43
C THR A 100 -11.82 10.41 3.41
N ALA A 101 -11.33 11.59 3.79
CA ALA A 101 -11.29 12.74 2.89
C ALA A 101 -10.37 12.49 1.69
N GLY A 102 -9.17 11.95 1.95
CA GLY A 102 -8.25 11.51 0.89
C GLY A 102 -8.88 10.43 0.01
N ALA A 103 -9.53 9.44 0.60
CA ALA A 103 -10.19 8.37 -0.15
C ALA A 103 -11.29 8.90 -1.09
N GLU A 104 -12.09 9.89 -0.65
CA GLU A 104 -13.11 10.51 -1.51
C GLU A 104 -12.52 11.28 -2.68
N VAL A 105 -11.40 11.98 -2.47
CA VAL A 105 -10.69 12.68 -3.56
C VAL A 105 -10.23 11.68 -4.62
N ILE A 106 -9.60 10.58 -4.21
CA ILE A 106 -9.15 9.53 -5.12
C ILE A 106 -10.32 8.86 -5.84
N TYR A 107 -11.43 8.62 -5.15
CA TYR A 107 -12.62 8.03 -5.76
C TYR A 107 -13.23 8.94 -6.83
N ARG A 108 -13.30 10.25 -6.59
CA ARG A 108 -13.78 11.22 -7.59
C ARG A 108 -12.85 11.27 -8.80
N GLU A 109 -11.54 11.19 -8.58
CA GLU A 109 -10.56 11.09 -9.69
C GLU A 109 -10.84 9.86 -10.56
N TRP A 110 -11.11 8.71 -9.93
CA TRP A 110 -11.46 7.48 -10.64
C TRP A 110 -12.80 7.60 -11.40
N GLU A 111 -13.84 8.14 -10.76
CA GLU A 111 -15.18 8.28 -11.34
C GLU A 111 -15.21 9.21 -12.56
N LEU A 112 -14.37 10.26 -12.55
CA LEU A 112 -14.19 11.17 -13.68
C LEU A 112 -13.22 10.65 -14.74
N GLY A 113 -12.49 9.57 -14.43
CA GLY A 113 -11.53 8.95 -15.33
C GLY A 113 -12.18 8.15 -16.46
N CYS A 114 -11.38 7.78 -17.45
CA CYS A 114 -11.82 7.00 -18.60
C CYS A 114 -11.65 5.48 -18.42
N LEU A 115 -11.44 5.00 -17.19
CA LEU A 115 -11.26 3.57 -16.93
C LEU A 115 -12.59 2.82 -17.02
N PRO A 116 -12.58 1.54 -17.47
CA PRO A 116 -13.77 0.71 -17.41
C PRO A 116 -14.30 0.61 -15.98
N PHE A 117 -15.61 0.71 -15.83
CA PHE A 117 -16.26 0.60 -14.52
C PHE A 117 -15.89 -0.71 -13.83
N ASP A 118 -15.53 -0.60 -12.54
CA ASP A 118 -15.17 -1.72 -11.68
C ASP A 118 -15.89 -1.55 -10.35
N ALA A 119 -16.94 -2.35 -10.16
CA ALA A 119 -17.77 -2.31 -8.97
C ALA A 119 -16.99 -2.57 -7.67
N ARG A 120 -15.79 -3.18 -7.74
CA ARG A 120 -14.98 -3.44 -6.56
C ARG A 120 -14.48 -2.12 -5.95
N ILE A 121 -14.35 -1.04 -6.71
CA ILE A 121 -13.90 0.28 -6.22
C ILE A 121 -14.92 0.94 -5.28
N PRO A 122 -16.18 1.21 -5.70
CA PRO A 122 -17.18 1.75 -4.78
C PRO A 122 -17.45 0.81 -3.60
N ASN A 123 -17.38 -0.52 -3.81
CA ASN A 123 -17.51 -1.48 -2.71
C ASN A 123 -16.40 -1.35 -1.67
N THR A 124 -15.17 -1.02 -2.06
CA THR A 124 -14.06 -0.77 -1.12
C THR A 124 -14.38 0.40 -0.18
N LEU A 125 -14.94 1.50 -0.70
CA LEU A 125 -15.35 2.64 0.14
C LEU A 125 -16.45 2.25 1.13
N VAL A 126 -17.51 1.58 0.65
CA VAL A 126 -18.62 1.16 1.49
C VAL A 126 -18.14 0.27 2.64
N SER A 127 -17.28 -0.70 2.35
CA SER A 127 -16.68 -1.56 3.37
C SER A 127 -15.86 -0.76 4.39
N GLY A 128 -14.96 0.11 3.93
CA GLY A 128 -14.14 0.92 4.84
C GLY A 128 -14.96 1.84 5.74
N TYR A 129 -16.03 2.45 5.22
CA TYR A 129 -16.93 3.30 6.01
C TYR A 129 -17.70 2.50 7.08
N ASN A 130 -18.13 1.29 6.75
CA ASN A 130 -18.77 0.40 7.72
C ASN A 130 -17.80 0.04 8.84
N ASP A 131 -16.56 -0.33 8.52
CA ASP A 131 -15.55 -0.73 9.50
C ASP A 131 -15.23 0.44 10.46
N MET A 132 -15.01 1.65 9.94
CA MET A 132 -14.81 2.85 10.77
C MET A 132 -16.03 3.19 11.63
N GLY A 133 -17.25 3.00 11.09
CA GLY A 133 -18.49 3.18 11.84
C GLY A 133 -18.62 2.21 13.01
N MET A 134 -18.17 0.97 12.85
CA MET A 134 -18.11 -0.02 13.93
C MET A 134 -17.05 0.35 14.97
N GLU A 135 -15.85 0.75 14.57
CA GLU A 135 -14.79 1.16 15.50
C GLU A 135 -15.19 2.34 16.39
N ARG A 136 -15.88 3.34 15.83
CA ARG A 136 -16.37 4.49 16.61
C ARG A 136 -17.39 4.09 17.66
N ARG A 137 -18.21 3.06 17.40
CA ARG A 137 -19.19 2.54 18.37
C ARG A 137 -18.54 1.77 19.51
N LEU A 138 -17.42 1.08 19.26
CA LEU A 138 -16.71 0.29 20.28
C LEU A 138 -15.89 1.12 21.26
N ARG A 139 -15.63 2.40 20.95
CA ARG A 139 -14.84 3.32 21.78
C ARG A 139 -15.68 4.23 22.70
N ASN A 140 -17.01 4.15 22.62
CA ASN A 140 -17.97 4.89 23.45
C ASN A 140 -18.63 3.96 24.48
#